data_AF-A0A1Z9XN84-F1
#
_entry.id   AF-A0A1Z9XN84-F1
#
_cell.length_a   1.000
_cell.length_b   1.000
_cell.length_c   1.000
_cell.angle_alpha   90.00
_cell.angle_beta   90.00
_cell.angle_gamma   90.00
#
_symmetry.space_group_name_H-M   'P 1'
#
loop_
_entity.id
_entity.type
_entity.pdbx_description
1 polymer ?
#
loop_
_entity_poly.entity_id
_entity_poly.type
_entity_poly.pdbx_seq_one_letter_code
_entity_poly.pdbx_strand_id
1 'polypeptide(L)' 'MKYGFITQHKKTWPISLMCQVLGVSRRNYYSAVRRNEQLEPDPQHDELIEWVQKIADASD' A
#
# COMPACT_ATOMS: atom_id res chain seq x y z
N MET A 1 -1.42 1.24 -5.69
CA MET A 1 -1.43 2.57 -5.03
C MET A 1 0.01 2.96 -4.62
N LYS A 2 0.41 4.25 -4.71
CA LYS A 2 1.82 4.69 -4.48
C LYS A 2 2.43 4.23 -3.15
N TYR A 3 1.67 4.28 -2.05
CA TYR A 3 2.17 3.83 -0.74
C TYR A 3 2.35 2.31 -0.65
N GLY A 4 1.52 1.53 -1.35
CA GLY A 4 1.68 0.07 -1.42
C GLY A 4 3.02 -0.33 -2.05
N PHE A 5 3.42 0.34 -3.13
CA PHE A 5 4.73 0.15 -3.76
C PHE A 5 5.88 0.45 -2.78
N ILE A 6 5.80 1.57 -2.06
CA ILE A 6 6.83 1.95 -1.06
C ILE A 6 6.91 0.90 0.05
N THR A 7 5.77 0.41 0.54
CA THR A 7 5.72 -0.60 1.61
C THR A 7 6.26 -1.95 1.15
N GLN A 8 5.97 -2.37 -0.08
CA GLN A 8 6.47 -3.61 -0.68
C GLN A 8 8.00 -3.57 -0.84
N HIS A 9 8.56 -2.44 -1.28
CA HIS A 9 9.98 -2.30 -1.59
C HIS A 9 10.81 -1.60 -0.50
N LYS A 10 10.24 -1.38 0.70
CA LYS A 10 10.91 -0.69 1.82
C LYS A 10 12.22 -1.34 2.29
N LYS A 11 12.41 -2.63 2.01
CA LYS A 11 13.63 -3.39 2.32
C LYS A 11 14.71 -3.29 1.23
N THR A 12 14.33 -2.94 0.01
CA THR A 12 15.23 -2.87 -1.15
C THR A 12 15.81 -1.48 -1.32
N TRP A 13 14.97 -0.45 -1.14
CA TRP A 13 15.38 0.95 -1.32
C TRP A 13 14.98 1.81 -0.13
N PRO A 14 15.71 2.93 0.12
CA PRO A 14 15.28 3.91 1.10
C PRO A 14 13.88 4.43 0.75
N ILE A 15 12.94 4.32 1.69
CA ILE A 15 11.60 4.96 1.64
C ILE A 15 11.74 6.42 1.22
N SER A 16 12.81 7.01 1.69
CA SER A 16 13.18 8.38 1.49
C SER A 16 13.27 8.75 -0.02
N LEU A 17 13.91 7.89 -0.80
CA LEU A 17 14.11 8.03 -2.24
C LEU A 17 12.82 7.72 -3.00
N MET A 18 12.12 6.65 -2.61
CA MET A 18 10.85 6.27 -3.25
C MET A 18 9.78 7.35 -3.09
N CYS A 19 9.72 8.02 -1.93
CA CYS A 19 8.84 9.16 -1.71
C CYS A 19 9.12 10.31 -2.70
N GLN A 20 10.40 10.60 -2.95
CA GLN A 20 10.81 11.65 -3.89
C GLN A 20 10.44 11.28 -5.33
N VAL A 21 10.75 10.05 -5.75
CA VAL A 21 10.44 9.56 -7.11
C VAL A 21 8.94 9.54 -7.38
N LEU A 22 8.14 9.13 -6.41
CA LEU A 22 6.67 9.03 -6.55
C LEU A 22 5.94 10.37 -6.29
N GLY A 23 6.68 11.42 -5.93
CA GLY A 23 6.12 12.73 -5.62
C GLY A 23 5.21 12.74 -4.40
N VAL A 24 5.51 11.95 -3.37
CA VAL A 24 4.75 11.88 -2.12
C VAL A 24 5.57 12.38 -0.93
N SER A 25 4.92 13.06 0.01
CA SER A 25 5.58 13.50 1.24
C SER A 25 5.85 12.30 2.16
N ARG A 26 7.08 12.21 2.69
CA ARG A 26 7.44 11.21 3.72
C ARG A 26 6.54 11.31 4.95
N ARG A 27 6.19 12.53 5.36
CA ARG A 27 5.32 12.75 6.53
C ARG A 27 3.95 12.14 6.31
N ASN A 28 3.42 12.27 5.09
CA ASN A 28 2.12 11.69 4.73
C ASN A 28 2.20 10.17 4.60
N TYR A 29 3.31 9.63 4.09
CA TYR A 29 3.55 8.18 4.06
C TYR A 29 3.52 7.58 5.47
N TYR A 30 4.35 8.08 6.40
CA TYR A 30 4.37 7.54 7.77
C TYR A 30 3.06 7.79 8.52
N SER A 31 2.37 8.91 8.25
CA SER A 31 1.04 9.17 8.79
C SER A 31 0.01 8.14 8.29
N ALA A 32 0.09 7.75 7.01
CA ALA A 32 -0.76 6.72 6.43
C ALA A 32 -0.43 5.33 6.96
N VAL A 33 0.87 4.99 7.07
CA VAL A 33 1.31 3.73 7.68
C VAL A 33 0.80 3.62 9.11
N ARG A 34 0.95 4.67 9.93
CA ARG A 34 0.48 4.65 11.32
C ARG A 34 -1.03 4.51 11.44
N ARG A 35 -1.80 5.09 10.51
CA ARG A 35 -3.26 4.87 10.45
C ARG A 35 -3.58 3.42 10.08
N ASN A 36 -2.87 2.88 9.11
CA ASN A 36 -3.04 1.49 8.66
C ASN A 36 -2.49 0.46 9.65
N GLU A 37 -1.59 0.82 10.56
CA GLU A 37 -1.11 -0.04 11.65
C GLU A 37 -2.06 0.02 12.87
N GLN A 38 -2.78 1.13 13.05
CA GLN A 38 -3.80 1.27 14.09
C GLN A 38 -5.13 0.61 13.71
N LEU A 39 -5.40 0.51 12.41
CA LEU A 39 -6.33 -0.47 11.87
C LEU A 39 -5.61 -1.81 11.94
N GLU A 40 -5.88 -2.62 12.96
CA GLU A 40 -5.54 -4.05 12.90
C GLU A 40 -5.92 -4.56 11.50
N PRO A 41 -5.05 -5.32 10.80
CA PRO A 41 -5.34 -5.78 9.46
C PRO A 41 -6.61 -6.60 9.52
N ASP A 42 -7.72 -5.98 9.14
CA ASP A 42 -9.02 -6.63 9.08
C ASP A 42 -8.84 -7.79 8.09
N PRO A 43 -8.98 -9.06 8.52
CA PRO A 43 -8.85 -10.21 7.64
C PRO A 43 -9.77 -10.09 6.41
N GLN A 44 -10.86 -9.32 6.51
CA GLN A 44 -11.73 -9.04 5.37
C GLN A 44 -11.09 -8.17 4.29
N HIS A 45 -10.06 -7.36 4.58
CA HIS A 45 -9.49 -6.45 3.59
C HIS A 45 -8.72 -7.20 2.49
N ASP A 46 -7.92 -8.19 2.88
CA ASP A 46 -7.18 -9.02 1.93
C ASP A 46 -8.12 -9.92 1.12
N GLU A 47 -9.16 -10.47 1.78
CA GLU A 47 -10.21 -11.22 1.09
C GLU A 47 -10.95 -10.33 0.08
N LEU A 48 -11.37 -9.13 0.46
CA LEU A 48 -12.07 -8.20 -0.45
C LEU A 48 -11.22 -7.82 -1.67
N ILE A 49 -9.90 -7.66 -1.50
CA ILE A 49 -8.99 -7.42 -2.62
C ILE A 49 -8.93 -8.65 -3.54
N GLU A 50 -8.83 -9.86 -2.99
CA GLU A 50 -8.83 -11.09 -3.77
C GLU A 50 -10.13 -11.27 -4.58
N TRP A 51 -11.27 -10.98 -3.97
CA TRP A 51 -12.57 -11.04 -4.65
C TRP A 51 -12.68 -10.03 -5.80
N VAL A 52 -12.23 -8.79 -5.60
CA VAL A 52 -12.23 -7.77 -6.67
C VAL A 52 -11.31 -8.21 -7.82
N GLN A 53 -10.17 -8.82 -7.52
CA GLN A 53 -9.23 -9.29 -8.54
C GLN A 53 -9.81 -10.44 -9.36
N LYS A 54 -10.52 -11.39 -8.72
CA LYS A 54 -11.25 -12.46 -9.43
C LYS A 54 -12.35 -11.95 -10.35
N ILE A 55 -13.05 -10.87 -9.96
CA ILE A 55 -14.09 -10.25 -10.81
C ILE A 55 -13.48 -9.60 -12.04
N ALA A 56 -12.30 -8.96 -11.90
CA ALA A 56 -11.58 -8.36 -13.01
C ALA A 56 -11.11 -9.43 -14.02
N ASP A 57 -10.52 -10.52 -13.53
CA ASP A 57 -10.05 -11.63 -14.37
C ASP A 57 -11.20 -12.37 -15.11
N ALA A 58 -12.42 -12.32 -14.56
CA ALA A 58 -13.60 -12.94 -15.15
C ALA A 58 -14.42 -12.01 -16.09
N SER A 59 -14.09 -10.72 -16.15
CA SER A 59 -14.76 -9.74 -17.02
C SER A 59 -14.03 -9.44 -18.33
N ASP A 60 -12.82 -9.96 -18.51
CA ASP A 60 -12.08 -10.00 -19.79
C ASP A 60 -12.50 -11.22 -20.63
#